data_AF-A0A7C0U430-F1
#
_entry.id   AF-A0A7C0U430-F1
#
_cell.length_a   1.000
_cell.length_b   1.000
_cell.length_c   1.000
_cell.angle_alpha   90.00
_cell.angle_beta   90.00
_cell.angle_gamma   90.00
#
_symmetry.space_group_name_H-M   'P 1'
#
loop_
_entity.id
_entity.type
_entity.pdbx_description
1 polymer ?
#
loop_
_entity_poly.entity_id
_entity_poly.type
_entity_poly.pdbx_seq_one_letter_code
_entity_poly.pdbx_strand_id
1 'polypeptide(L)' 'KIMNNVIKAYRDVGIIHGDLNEYNVILNPSDRKVYIIDWPQWIPRNHVLARKLLLRDIKYIGKFFKKKYGYQPIYPDII' A
#
# COMPACT_ATOMS: atom_id res chain seq x y z
N LYS A 1 7.43 7.07 0.35
CA LYS A 1 7.92 5.88 1.09
C LYS A 1 6.91 4.74 1.10
N ILE A 2 5.65 4.96 1.55
CA ILE A 2 4.60 3.92 1.56
C ILE A 2 4.41 3.30 0.16
N MET A 3 4.16 4.12 -0.86
CA MET A 3 3.93 3.62 -2.23
C MET A 3 5.11 2.79 -2.77
N ASN A 4 6.34 3.18 -2.46
CA ASN A 4 7.52 2.42 -2.86
C ASN A 4 7.53 1.03 -2.23
N ASN A 5 7.13 0.89 -0.96
CA ASN A 5 7.03 -0.41 -0.31
C ASN A 5 5.92 -1.27 -0.94
N VAL A 6 4.77 -0.67 -1.28
CA VAL A 6 3.69 -1.35 -2.01
C VAL A 6 4.18 -1.85 -3.38
N ILE A 7 4.91 -1.00 -4.12
CA ILE A 7 5.47 -1.37 -5.43
C ILE A 7 6.52 -2.48 -5.28
N LYS A 8 7.40 -2.42 -4.29
CA LYS A 8 8.39 -3.48 -4.02
C LYS A 8 7.70 -4.81 -3.68
N ALA A 9 6.69 -4.79 -2.82
CA ALA A 9 5.90 -5.98 -2.51
C ALA A 9 5.28 -6.58 -3.79
N TYR A 10 4.71 -5.74 -4.65
CA TYR A 10 4.07 -6.20 -5.89
C TYR A 10 5.05 -6.68 -6.97
N ARG A 11 6.12 -5.91 -7.24
CA ARG A 11 7.06 -6.17 -8.34
C ARG A 11 8.15 -7.18 -7.96
N ASP A 12 8.76 -7.01 -6.79
CA ASP A 12 9.95 -7.74 -6.38
C ASP A 12 9.58 -9.04 -5.65
N VAL A 13 8.57 -8.99 -4.79
CA VAL A 13 8.11 -10.15 -4.00
C VAL A 13 6.94 -10.88 -4.68
N GLY A 14 6.13 -10.16 -5.47
CA GLY A 14 5.00 -10.74 -6.18
C GLY A 14 3.74 -10.90 -5.32
N ILE A 15 3.58 -10.09 -4.28
CA ILE A 15 2.42 -10.14 -3.36
C ILE A 15 1.74 -8.77 -3.23
N ILE A 16 0.47 -8.80 -2.85
CA ILE A 16 -0.35 -7.62 -2.56
C ILE A 16 -0.90 -7.81 -1.15
N HIS A 17 -0.92 -6.75 -0.34
CA HIS A 17 -1.40 -6.83 1.03
C HIS A 17 -2.86 -7.26 1.11
N GLY A 18 -3.72 -6.74 0.25
CA GLY A 18 -5.11 -7.20 0.18
C GLY A 18 -5.99 -6.72 1.34
N ASP A 19 -5.49 -5.83 2.20
CA ASP A 19 -6.27 -5.07 3.21
C ASP A 19 -5.53 -3.82 3.74
N LEU A 20 -4.73 -3.16 2.89
CA LEU A 20 -3.87 -2.06 3.35
C LEU A 20 -4.68 -0.79 3.65
N ASN A 21 -4.51 -0.27 4.86
CA ASN A 21 -5.07 1.00 5.34
C ASN A 21 -4.08 1.71 6.29
N GLU A 22 -4.45 2.85 6.87
CA GLU A 22 -3.58 3.67 7.73
C GLU A 22 -3.16 3.00 9.06
N TYR A 23 -3.93 2.05 9.56
CA TYR A 23 -3.61 1.32 10.80
C TYR A 23 -2.51 0.28 10.59
N ASN A 24 -2.32 -0.16 9.34
CA ASN A 24 -1.36 -1.19 8.95
C ASN A 24 -0.02 -0.59 8.48
N VAL A 25 0.17 0.72 8.66
CA VAL A 25 1.38 1.45 8.29
C VAL A 25 2.02 2.08 9.53
N ILE A 26 3.24 1.64 9.85
CA ILE A 26 4.01 2.16 10.98
C ILE A 26 5.14 3.04 10.47
N LEU A 27 5.24 4.26 11.01
CA LEU A 27 6.40 5.14 10.85
C LEU A 27 7.25 5.03 12.11
N ASN A 28 8.49 4.55 11.98
CA ASN A 28 9.45 4.63 13.08
C ASN A 28 9.96 6.09 13.19
N PRO A 29 9.73 6.78 14.33
CA PRO A 29 10.13 8.18 14.50
C PRO A 29 11.65 8.38 14.43
N SER A 30 12.43 7.40 14.90
CA SER A 30 13.89 7.53 15.06
C SER A 30 14.63 7.53 13.73
N ASP A 31 14.23 6.68 12.79
CA ASP A 31 14.92 6.52 11.48
C ASP A 31 14.03 6.90 10.28
N ARG A 32 12.80 7.34 10.54
CA ARG A 32 11.77 7.67 9.53
C ARG A 32 11.52 6.53 8.53
N LYS A 33 11.76 5.27 8.91
CA LYS A 33 11.40 4.10 8.11
C LYS A 33 9.90 3.82 8.21
N VAL A 34 9.36 3.34 7.10
CA VAL A 34 7.95 2.98 6.97
C VAL A 34 7.87 1.47 6.87
N TYR A 35 7.08 0.86 7.74
CA TYR A 35 6.77 -0.56 7.76
C TYR A 35 5.31 -0.76 7.37
N ILE A 36 5.06 -1.78 6.54
CA ILE A 36 3.73 -2.29 6.27
C ILE A 36 3.64 -3.62 7.01
N ILE A 37 2.66 -3.74 7.89
CA ILE A 37 2.48 -4.90 8.79
C ILE A 37 1.14 -5.58 8.54
N ASP A 38 0.85 -6.63 9.30
CA ASP A 38 -0.44 -7.33 9.28
C ASP A 38 -0.81 -7.89 7.89
N TRP A 39 -0.02 -8.88 7.47
CA TRP A 39 -0.13 -9.48 6.15
C TRP A 39 -1.07 -10.69 6.00
N PRO A 40 -1.84 -11.22 6.97
CA PRO A 40 -2.51 -12.53 6.79
C PRO A 40 -3.51 -12.59 5.62
N GLN A 41 -3.97 -11.43 5.12
CA GLN A 41 -4.87 -11.30 3.96
C GLN A 41 -4.14 -11.13 2.61
N TRP A 42 -2.81 -11.34 2.59
CA TRP A 42 -2.03 -11.15 1.38
C TRP A 42 -2.45 -12.13 0.28
N ILE A 43 -2.35 -11.66 -0.97
CA ILE A 43 -2.60 -12.49 -2.15
C ILE A 43 -1.46 -12.37 -3.16
N PRO A 44 -1.22 -13.42 -3.97
CA PRO A 44 -0.17 -13.35 -4.99
C PRO A 44 -0.61 -12.45 -6.16
N ARG A 45 0.36 -11.85 -6.85
CA ARG A 45 0.12 -10.89 -7.94
C ARG A 45 -0.63 -11.48 -9.15
N ASN A 46 -0.60 -12.80 -9.30
CA ASN A 46 -1.28 -13.54 -10.37
C ASN A 46 -2.72 -13.95 -10.00
N HIS A 47 -3.18 -13.65 -8.78
CA HIS A 47 -4.54 -13.93 -8.37
C HIS A 47 -5.53 -13.09 -9.19
N VAL A 48 -6.71 -13.65 -9.51
CA VAL A 48 -7.72 -12.99 -10.36
C VAL A 48 -8.18 -11.63 -9.82
N LEU A 49 -8.15 -11.45 -8.49
CA LEU A 49 -8.50 -10.20 -7.81
C LEU A 49 -7.32 -9.27 -7.54
N ALA A 50 -6.08 -9.65 -7.89
CA ALA A 50 -4.85 -8.93 -7.57
C ALA A 50 -4.94 -7.44 -7.91
N ARG A 51 -5.21 -7.13 -9.17
CA ARG A 51 -5.31 -5.74 -9.66
C ARG A 51 -6.35 -4.92 -8.90
N LYS A 52 -7.53 -5.50 -8.64
CA LYS A 52 -8.63 -4.83 -7.93
C LYS A 52 -8.22 -4.50 -6.49
N LEU A 53 -7.58 -5.45 -5.80
CA LEU A 53 -7.15 -5.29 -4.41
C LEU A 53 -5.98 -4.31 -4.29
N LEU A 54 -5.00 -4.36 -5.20
CA LEU A 54 -3.91 -3.39 -5.24
C LEU A 54 -4.43 -1.95 -5.41
N LEU A 55 -5.36 -1.74 -6.34
CA LEU A 55 -5.98 -0.42 -6.53
C LEU A 55 -6.77 0.05 -5.31
N ARG A 56 -7.46 -0.86 -4.62
CA ARG A 56 -8.21 -0.55 -3.40
C ARG A 56 -7.26 -0.12 -2.27
N ASP A 57 -6.20 -0.88 -2.04
CA ASP A 57 -5.15 -0.60 -1.06
C ASP A 57 -4.53 0.79 -1.28
N ILE A 58 -4.13 1.09 -2.52
CA ILE A 58 -3.60 2.40 -2.94
C ILE A 58 -4.62 3.52 -2.70
N LYS A 59 -5.89 3.29 -3.03
CA LYS A 59 -6.98 4.25 -2.86
C LYS A 59 -7.24 4.56 -1.38
N TYR A 60 -7.19 3.57 -0.49
CA TYR A 60 -7.43 3.76 0.93
C TYR A 60 -6.33 4.61 1.58
N ILE A 61 -5.07 4.29 1.29
CA ILE A 61 -3.94 5.13 1.70
C ILE A 61 -4.08 6.54 1.14
N GLY A 62 -4.36 6.68 -0.16
CA GLY A 62 -4.53 8.00 -0.79
C GLY A 62 -5.66 8.83 -0.15
N LYS A 63 -6.81 8.19 0.15
CA LYS A 63 -7.93 8.82 0.84
C LYS A 63 -7.56 9.30 2.24
N PHE A 64 -6.83 8.49 3.01
CA PHE A 64 -6.36 8.89 4.33
C PHE A 64 -5.51 10.17 4.26
N PHE A 65 -4.52 10.21 3.37
CA PHE A 65 -3.66 11.39 3.23
C PHE A 65 -4.41 12.63 2.74
N LYS A 66 -5.35 12.46 1.81
CA LYS A 66 -6.22 13.54 1.35
C LYS A 66 -7.08 14.09 2.49
N LYS A 67 -7.71 13.21 3.28
CA LYS A 67 -8.59 13.60 4.38
C LYS A 67 -7.81 14.27 5.51
N LYS A 68 -6.65 13.72 5.89
CA LYS A 68 -5.90 14.16 7.08
C LYS A 68 -4.99 15.36 6.82
N TYR A 69 -4.44 15.48 5.61
CA TYR A 69 -3.41 16.47 5.30
C TYR A 69 -3.71 17.32 4.06
N GLY A 70 -4.88 17.16 3.43
CA GLY A 70 -5.20 17.84 2.17
C GLY A 70 -4.33 17.42 0.99
N TYR A 71 -3.52 16.37 1.14
CA TYR A 71 -2.58 15.92 0.13
C TYR A 71 -3.32 15.22 -1.02
N GLN A 72 -3.11 15.67 -2.25
CA GLN A 72 -3.63 14.99 -3.43
C GLN A 72 -2.63 13.90 -3.86
N PRO A 73 -2.97 12.60 -3.70
CA PRO A 73 -2.07 11.52 -4.06
C PRO A 73 -1.88 11.45 -5.57
N ILE A 74 -0.61 11.35 -5.99
CA ILE A 74 -0.24 10.96 -7.35
C ILE A 74 -0.28 9.44 -7.39
N TYR A 75 -1.21 8.89 -8.16
CA TYR A 75 -1.29 7.44 -8.37
C TYR A 75 -0.28 7.06 -9.44
N PRO A 76 0.66 6.15 -9.16
CA PRO A 76 1.58 5.70 -10.18
C PRO A 76 0.82 4.85 -11.21
N ASP A 77 1.25 4.90 -12.46
CA ASP A 77 0.83 3.94 -13.48
C ASP A 77 1.46 2.58 -13.15
N ILE A 78 0.79 1.80 -12.30
CA ILE A 78 1.21 0.44 -11.87
C ILE A 78 0.46 -0.61 -12.71
N ILE A 79 -0.03 -0.23 -13.89
CA ILE A 79 -0.94 -0.98 -14.73
C ILE A 79 -0.35 -1.11 -16.12
#